data_AF-A0A819SUH2-F1
#
_entry.id   AF-A0A819SUH2-F1
#
_cell.length_a   1.000
_cell.length_b   1.000
_cell.length_c   1.000
_cell.angle_alpha   90.00
_cell.angle_beta   90.00
_cell.angle_gamma   90.00
#
_symmetry.space_group_name_H-M   'P 1'
#
loop_
_entity.id
_entity.type
_entity.pdbx_description
1 polymer ?
#
loop_
_entity_poly.entity_id
_entity_poly.type
_entity_poly.pdbx_seq_one_letter_code
_entity_poly.pdbx_strand_id
1 'polypeptide(L)'
;MDDDIAAVKLRVREIIDSASSDKTMLPCEIIVVAFEIQTFFIVSKPETEGDLERLLNFLDSLTTFGGTEFVMNAIVKGLSLSNDQCLVYIFMDESGDDRERGNEVTTLAKRKNCKINFLLSGDVNRRLMASQETKAEGKAYLTFEQIALETGGIKVDVTKDNIFNITQIISQTINTLPVPILLVNSVVSGSNLYNFNIDSSVETIRFLINIKPAFWFLTNDDVKSLFTSPDHSSTDFLLTFGSIDVKIGQINKPTVGLWQFEANSSFVSSFEITL
;
A
#
# COMPACT_ATOMS: atom_id res chain seq x y z
N MET A 1 -3.41 15.38 11.43
CA MET A 1 -4.35 14.30 11.10
C MET A 1 -5.72 14.73 10.58
N ASP A 2 -6.17 16.00 10.71
CA ASP A 2 -7.50 16.41 10.17
C ASP A 2 -7.61 16.21 8.64
N ASP A 3 -6.58 16.63 7.90
CA ASP A 3 -6.52 16.49 6.43
C ASP A 3 -6.50 15.01 6.02
N ASP A 4 -5.76 14.19 6.76
CA ASP A 4 -5.65 12.74 6.57
C ASP A 4 -6.98 12.03 6.76
N ILE A 5 -7.68 12.35 7.86
CA ILE A 5 -9.02 11.84 8.15
C ILE A 5 -9.98 12.27 7.04
N ALA A 6 -9.95 13.53 6.61
CA ALA A 6 -10.80 14.01 5.52
C ALA A 6 -10.55 13.25 4.21
N ALA A 7 -9.28 12.98 3.87
CA ALA A 7 -8.92 12.21 2.69
C ALA A 7 -9.38 10.76 2.77
N VAL A 8 -9.29 10.11 3.95
CA VAL A 8 -9.84 8.77 4.18
C VAL A 8 -11.36 8.77 4.04
N LYS A 9 -12.06 9.73 4.66
CA LYS A 9 -13.52 9.87 4.54
C LYS A 9 -13.96 9.99 3.08
N LEU A 10 -13.25 10.80 2.29
CA LEU A 10 -13.55 11.01 0.88
C LEU A 10 -13.23 9.76 0.05
N ARG A 11 -12.09 9.11 0.27
CA ARG A 11 -11.70 7.87 -0.43
C ARG A 11 -12.69 6.75 -0.22
N VAL A 12 -13.14 6.53 1.02
CA VAL A 12 -14.11 5.47 1.31
C VAL A 12 -15.44 5.75 0.62
N ARG A 13 -15.87 7.02 0.56
CA ARG A 13 -17.05 7.42 -0.21
C ARG A 13 -16.87 7.14 -1.69
N GLU A 14 -15.75 7.50 -2.30
CA GLU A 14 -15.48 7.18 -3.71
C GLU A 14 -15.53 5.68 -3.99
N ILE A 15 -14.98 4.84 -3.09
CA ILE A 15 -15.02 3.38 -3.24
C ILE A 15 -16.47 2.89 -3.21
N ILE A 16 -17.27 3.35 -2.25
CA ILE A 16 -18.69 3.00 -2.12
C ILE A 16 -19.47 3.46 -3.36
N ASP A 17 -19.29 4.72 -3.76
CA ASP A 17 -19.96 5.32 -4.91
C ASP A 17 -19.60 4.58 -6.20
N SER A 18 -18.32 4.24 -6.39
CA SER A 18 -17.85 3.47 -7.55
C SER A 18 -18.44 2.06 -7.63
N ALA A 19 -18.79 1.47 -6.49
CA ALA A 19 -19.43 0.16 -6.40
C ALA A 19 -20.97 0.23 -6.43
N SER A 20 -21.56 1.43 -6.59
CA SER A 20 -23.02 1.59 -6.66
C SER A 20 -23.61 0.90 -7.89
N SER A 21 -22.87 0.83 -9.00
CA SER A 21 -23.28 0.11 -10.21
C SER A 21 -22.95 -1.39 -10.18
N ASP A 22 -21.94 -1.78 -9.41
CA ASP A 22 -21.53 -3.19 -9.24
C ASP A 22 -21.05 -3.45 -7.80
N LYS A 23 -21.94 -4.02 -6.99
CA LYS A 23 -21.66 -4.32 -5.58
C LYS A 23 -20.56 -5.38 -5.40
N THR A 24 -20.18 -6.13 -6.45
CA THR A 24 -19.05 -7.07 -6.39
C THR A 24 -17.71 -6.37 -6.28
N MET A 25 -17.66 -5.06 -6.55
CA MET A 25 -16.48 -4.21 -6.37
C MET A 25 -16.28 -3.76 -4.91
N LEU A 26 -17.25 -4.02 -4.01
CA LEU A 26 -17.05 -3.73 -2.59
C LEU A 26 -16.15 -4.80 -1.95
N PRO A 27 -15.24 -4.39 -1.05
CA PRO A 27 -14.54 -5.35 -0.19
C PRO A 27 -15.53 -6.22 0.58
N CYS A 28 -15.21 -7.51 0.73
CA CYS A 28 -15.99 -8.43 1.57
C CYS A 28 -16.10 -7.96 3.03
N GLU A 29 -15.16 -7.14 3.50
CA GLU A 29 -15.14 -6.57 4.84
C GLU A 29 -14.35 -5.26 4.84
N ILE A 30 -14.89 -4.25 5.52
CA ILE A 30 -14.20 -2.98 5.77
C ILE A 30 -14.04 -2.81 7.27
N ILE A 31 -12.80 -2.63 7.71
CA ILE A 31 -12.44 -2.38 9.10
C ILE A 31 -11.77 -1.02 9.18
N VAL A 32 -12.33 -0.15 10.02
CA VAL A 32 -11.75 1.16 10.31
C VAL A 32 -11.34 1.16 11.77
N VAL A 33 -10.06 1.46 12.03
CA VAL A 33 -9.51 1.54 13.38
C VAL A 33 -9.03 2.97 13.60
N ALA A 34 -9.54 3.62 14.64
CA ALA A 34 -9.09 4.94 15.08
C ALA A 34 -8.30 4.81 16.38
N PHE A 35 -7.01 5.13 16.33
CA PHE A 35 -6.03 4.72 17.33
C PHE A 35 -6.09 5.53 18.62
N GLU A 36 -6.19 6.86 18.49
CA GLU A 36 -6.16 7.81 19.62
C GLU A 36 -7.33 7.59 20.60
N ILE A 37 -8.50 7.24 20.07
CA ILE A 37 -9.72 6.99 20.84
C ILE A 37 -9.94 5.51 21.20
N GLN A 38 -9.03 4.62 20.78
CA GLN A 38 -9.15 3.16 20.94
C GLN A 38 -10.49 2.59 20.43
N THR A 39 -11.14 3.27 19.49
CA THR A 39 -12.39 2.81 18.90
C THR A 39 -12.09 2.06 17.61
N PHE A 40 -12.82 0.98 17.41
CA PHE A 40 -12.81 0.22 16.18
C PHE A 40 -14.23 0.12 15.65
N PHE A 41 -14.34 0.07 14.33
CA PHE A 41 -15.60 -0.13 13.65
C PHE A 41 -15.40 -1.13 12.52
N ILE A 42 -16.27 -2.12 12.49
CA ILE A 42 -16.21 -3.25 11.57
C ILE A 42 -17.52 -3.31 10.84
N VAL A 43 -17.46 -3.35 9.51
CA VAL A 43 -18.60 -3.68 8.66
C VAL A 43 -18.20 -4.87 7.80
N SER A 44 -18.67 -6.04 8.18
CA SER A 44 -18.55 -7.24 7.37
C SER A 44 -19.65 -7.21 6.29
N LYS A 45 -19.26 -7.41 5.03
CA LYS A 45 -20.12 -7.43 3.84
C LYS A 45 -21.06 -6.22 3.76
N PRO A 46 -20.56 -5.03 3.38
CA PRO A 46 -21.36 -3.82 3.25
C PRO A 46 -22.32 -3.86 2.03
N GLU A 47 -23.10 -4.93 1.89
CA GLU A 47 -23.98 -5.21 0.74
C GLU A 47 -25.32 -4.45 0.84
N THR A 48 -25.73 -4.05 2.05
CA THR A 48 -26.98 -3.31 2.28
C THR A 48 -26.74 -1.81 2.46
N GLU A 49 -27.74 -1.00 2.10
CA GLU A 49 -27.70 0.46 2.32
C GLU A 49 -27.48 0.80 3.81
N GLY A 50 -28.06 0.02 4.72
CA GLY A 50 -27.89 0.23 6.16
C GLY A 50 -26.50 -0.15 6.70
N ASP A 51 -25.75 -1.04 6.03
CA ASP A 51 -24.35 -1.29 6.37
C ASP A 51 -23.47 -0.12 5.94
N LEU A 52 -23.70 0.39 4.72
CA LEU A 52 -23.00 1.55 4.18
C LEU A 52 -23.27 2.81 4.98
N GLU A 53 -24.53 3.06 5.37
CA GLU A 53 -24.90 4.20 6.21
C GLU A 53 -24.20 4.15 7.57
N ARG A 54 -24.13 2.99 8.21
CA ARG A 54 -23.41 2.83 9.48
C ARG A 54 -21.91 3.10 9.33
N LEU A 55 -21.30 2.68 8.23
CA LEU A 55 -19.90 3.00 7.90
C LEU A 55 -19.67 4.49 7.72
N LEU A 56 -20.52 5.15 6.93
CA LEU A 56 -20.41 6.59 6.69
C LEU A 56 -20.63 7.39 7.98
N ASN A 57 -21.60 7.01 8.81
CA ASN A 57 -21.84 7.62 10.11
C ASN A 57 -20.65 7.45 11.07
N PHE A 58 -20.04 6.27 11.10
CA PHE A 58 -18.83 6.06 11.89
C PHE A 58 -17.68 6.94 11.38
N LEU A 59 -17.44 6.97 10.06
CA LEU A 59 -16.44 7.83 9.46
C LEU A 59 -16.69 9.31 9.79
N ASP A 60 -17.93 9.76 9.77
CA ASP A 60 -18.29 11.14 10.11
C ASP A 60 -18.05 11.47 11.58
N SER A 61 -18.20 10.49 12.47
CA SER A 61 -17.88 10.63 13.89
C SER A 61 -16.37 10.74 14.20
N LEU A 62 -15.50 10.38 13.25
CA LEU A 62 -14.05 10.50 13.44
C LEU A 62 -13.64 11.96 13.56
N THR A 63 -12.97 12.27 14.67
CA THR A 63 -12.36 13.56 14.98
C THR A 63 -10.93 13.34 15.49
N THR A 64 -10.09 14.36 15.40
CA THR A 64 -8.72 14.31 15.93
C THR A 64 -8.68 14.45 17.44
N PHE A 65 -7.78 13.72 18.09
CA PHE A 65 -7.55 13.80 19.53
C PHE A 65 -6.05 13.77 19.85
N GLY A 66 -5.50 14.87 20.38
CA GLY A 66 -4.10 14.85 20.80
C GLY A 66 -3.82 13.80 21.88
N GLY A 67 -2.70 13.08 21.76
CA GLY A 67 -2.30 12.04 22.72
C GLY A 67 -1.10 11.24 22.27
N THR A 68 -0.72 10.24 23.08
CA THR A 68 0.30 9.26 22.71
C THR A 68 -0.24 8.28 21.69
N GLU A 69 0.51 8.04 20.62
CA GLU A 69 0.12 7.12 19.55
C GLU A 69 0.70 5.70 19.76
N PHE A 70 -0.16 4.70 19.88
CA PHE A 70 0.22 3.28 19.96
C PHE A 70 -0.14 2.55 18.66
N VAL A 71 0.60 2.90 17.60
CA VAL A 71 0.29 2.48 16.22
C VAL A 71 0.46 0.97 16.06
N MET A 72 1.53 0.37 16.58
CA MET A 72 1.76 -1.07 16.40
C MET A 72 0.69 -1.91 17.10
N ASN A 73 0.27 -1.50 18.31
CA ASN A 73 -0.82 -2.13 19.04
C ASN A 73 -2.11 -2.13 18.23
N ALA A 74 -2.41 -1.01 17.60
CA ALA A 74 -3.64 -0.91 16.83
C ALA A 74 -3.59 -1.67 15.51
N ILE A 75 -2.41 -1.80 14.88
CA ILE A 75 -2.22 -2.72 13.75
C ILE A 75 -2.46 -4.17 14.20
N VAL A 76 -1.88 -4.60 15.33
CA VAL A 76 -2.11 -5.93 15.88
C VAL A 76 -3.62 -6.16 16.13
N LYS A 77 -4.30 -5.16 16.70
CA LYS A 77 -5.74 -5.24 16.95
C LYS A 77 -6.54 -5.34 15.66
N GLY A 78 -6.25 -4.50 14.67
CA GLY A 78 -6.87 -4.53 13.34
C GLY A 78 -6.69 -5.88 12.67
N LEU A 79 -5.45 -6.37 12.56
CA LEU A 79 -5.13 -7.69 12.00
C LEU A 79 -5.81 -8.84 12.75
N SER A 80 -6.00 -8.73 14.06
CA SER A 80 -6.70 -9.75 14.85
C SER A 80 -8.19 -9.80 14.53
N LEU A 81 -8.77 -8.70 14.07
CA LEU A 81 -10.18 -8.57 13.68
C LEU A 81 -10.40 -8.86 12.19
N SER A 82 -9.41 -8.63 11.33
CA SER A 82 -9.49 -8.86 9.89
C SER A 82 -9.61 -10.34 9.53
N ASN A 83 -10.13 -10.63 8.35
CA ASN A 83 -9.95 -11.94 7.71
C ASN A 83 -8.51 -12.15 7.20
N ASP A 84 -8.17 -13.37 6.79
CA ASP A 84 -6.92 -13.66 6.09
C ASP A 84 -6.92 -13.00 4.69
N GLN A 85 -5.73 -12.82 4.11
CA GLN A 85 -5.52 -12.20 2.79
C GLN A 85 -6.06 -10.76 2.68
N CYS A 86 -5.88 -9.98 3.75
CA CYS A 86 -6.38 -8.61 3.85
C CYS A 86 -5.36 -7.54 3.41
N LEU A 87 -5.85 -6.41 2.93
CA LEU A 87 -5.05 -5.20 2.72
C LEU A 87 -5.24 -4.25 3.90
N VAL A 88 -4.14 -3.82 4.51
CA VAL A 88 -4.16 -2.89 5.64
C VAL A 88 -3.53 -1.57 5.21
N TYR A 89 -4.28 -0.48 5.35
CA TYR A 89 -3.80 0.88 5.06
C TYR A 89 -3.70 1.67 6.35
N ILE A 90 -2.50 2.18 6.64
CA ILE A 90 -2.20 2.91 7.88
C ILE A 90 -1.86 4.34 7.50
N PHE A 91 -2.65 5.27 8.02
CA PHE A 91 -2.43 6.71 7.89
C PHE A 91 -1.89 7.22 9.21
N MET A 92 -0.79 7.98 9.17
CA MET A 92 -0.20 8.60 10.37
C MET A 92 0.67 9.80 9.99
N ASP A 93 0.66 10.84 10.83
CA ASP A 93 1.48 12.05 10.66
C ASP A 93 2.58 12.19 11.72
N GLU A 94 2.59 11.29 12.70
CA GLU A 94 3.60 11.15 13.73
C GLU A 94 4.09 9.69 13.83
N SER A 95 5.18 9.47 14.56
CA SER A 95 5.62 8.13 14.89
C SER A 95 5.04 7.63 16.20
N GLY A 96 4.48 6.42 16.19
CA GLY A 96 4.02 5.76 17.41
C GLY A 96 5.16 5.41 18.39
N ASP A 97 4.78 5.34 19.67
CA ASP A 97 5.68 5.08 20.81
C ASP A 97 5.94 3.59 21.08
N ASP A 98 5.29 2.67 20.35
CA ASP A 98 5.35 1.22 20.54
C ASP A 98 6.08 0.45 19.42
N ARG A 99 7.12 1.06 18.85
CA ARG A 99 7.91 0.51 17.73
C ARG A 99 8.53 -0.86 17.99
N GLU A 100 8.75 -1.23 19.25
CA GLU A 100 9.27 -2.53 19.66
C GLU A 100 8.39 -3.70 19.23
N ARG A 101 7.12 -3.45 18.95
CA ARG A 101 6.15 -4.48 18.51
C ARG A 101 6.17 -4.73 17.00
N GLY A 102 7.07 -4.11 16.24
CA GLY A 102 7.16 -4.30 14.79
C GLY A 102 7.29 -5.77 14.35
N ASN A 103 8.03 -6.58 15.11
CA ASN A 103 8.15 -8.03 14.84
C ASN A 103 6.83 -8.78 15.03
N GLU A 104 6.04 -8.41 16.04
CA GLU A 104 4.72 -9.00 16.31
C GLU A 104 3.75 -8.68 15.17
N VAL A 105 3.70 -7.40 14.77
CA VAL A 105 2.92 -6.93 13.62
C VAL A 105 3.28 -7.73 12.35
N THR A 106 4.57 -7.81 12.05
CA THR A 106 5.07 -8.49 10.85
C THR A 106 4.75 -9.99 10.85
N THR A 107 4.94 -10.65 11.99
CA THR A 107 4.65 -12.08 12.15
C THR A 107 3.16 -12.36 11.98
N LEU A 108 2.30 -11.55 12.60
CA LEU A 108 0.86 -11.70 12.51
C LEU A 108 0.36 -11.48 11.08
N ALA A 109 0.83 -10.43 10.41
CA ALA A 109 0.46 -10.13 9.03
C ALA A 109 0.89 -11.24 8.07
N LYS A 110 2.14 -11.73 8.19
CA LYS A 110 2.63 -12.87 7.40
C LYS A 110 1.79 -14.12 7.62
N ARG A 111 1.44 -14.44 8.86
CA ARG A 111 0.60 -15.61 9.19
C ARG A 111 -0.77 -15.53 8.53
N LYS A 112 -1.36 -14.34 8.45
CA LYS A 112 -2.66 -14.08 7.82
C LYS A 112 -2.56 -13.78 6.33
N ASN A 113 -1.36 -13.79 5.76
CA ASN A 113 -1.08 -13.32 4.39
C ASN A 113 -1.67 -11.91 4.11
N CYS A 114 -1.67 -11.03 5.11
CA CYS A 114 -2.11 -9.65 4.94
C CYS A 114 -0.94 -8.75 4.55
N LYS A 115 -1.20 -7.78 3.67
CA LYS A 115 -0.22 -6.78 3.23
C LYS A 115 -0.41 -5.48 4.00
N ILE A 116 0.67 -4.92 4.53
CA ILE A 116 0.62 -3.67 5.29
C ILE A 116 1.18 -2.53 4.45
N ASN A 117 0.34 -1.51 4.21
CA ASN A 117 0.70 -0.31 3.47
C ASN A 117 0.69 0.92 4.39
N PHE A 118 1.85 1.57 4.52
CA PHE A 118 2.00 2.80 5.29
C PHE A 118 1.88 4.02 4.38
N LEU A 119 1.00 4.95 4.77
CA LEU A 119 0.78 6.25 4.15
C LEU A 119 1.15 7.30 5.21
N LEU A 120 2.43 7.65 5.25
CA LEU A 120 2.98 8.55 6.27
C LEU A 120 2.87 9.99 5.77
N SER A 121 2.11 10.85 6.44
CA SER A 121 2.10 12.28 6.13
C SER A 121 3.02 13.06 7.07
N GLY A 122 3.32 14.32 6.74
CA GLY A 122 4.04 15.21 7.66
C GLY A 122 5.52 14.88 7.90
N ASP A 123 6.01 15.23 9.10
CA ASP A 123 7.45 15.23 9.45
C ASP A 123 7.93 13.88 10.06
N VAL A 124 7.19 12.78 9.88
CA VAL A 124 7.57 11.44 10.39
C VAL A 124 8.98 11.06 9.97
N ASN A 125 9.35 11.35 8.71
CA ASN A 125 10.71 11.15 8.21
C ASN A 125 11.76 12.05 8.88
N ARG A 126 11.43 13.32 9.17
CA ARG A 126 12.35 14.26 9.83
C ARG A 126 12.63 13.82 11.27
N ARG A 127 11.59 13.35 11.98
CA ARG A 127 11.72 12.80 13.34
C ARG A 127 12.40 11.43 13.34
N LEU A 128 12.16 10.59 12.34
CA LEU A 128 12.87 9.32 12.15
C LEU A 128 14.37 9.54 11.96
N MET A 129 14.77 10.49 11.12
CA MET A 129 16.18 10.87 10.92
C MET A 129 16.80 11.49 12.17
N ALA A 130 16.06 12.33 12.91
CA ALA A 130 16.51 12.83 14.21
C ALA A 130 16.61 11.73 15.28
N SER A 131 15.74 10.71 15.23
CA SER A 131 15.79 9.55 16.13
C SER A 131 16.87 8.53 15.76
N GLN A 132 17.44 8.59 14.54
CA GLN A 132 18.67 7.85 14.24
C GLN A 132 19.87 8.39 15.04
N GLU A 133 19.83 9.65 15.51
CA GLU A 133 20.82 10.20 16.45
C GLU A 133 20.56 9.75 17.90
N THR A 134 19.37 9.26 18.23
CA THR A 134 19.08 8.66 19.54
C THR A 134 18.79 7.17 19.38
N LYS A 135 19.90 6.42 19.28
CA LYS A 135 20.00 5.03 19.74
C LYS A 135 19.53 4.94 21.20
N ALA A 136 18.22 4.98 21.44
CA ALA A 136 17.67 4.56 22.71
C ALA A 136 17.94 3.03 22.80
N GLU A 137 18.94 2.69 23.61
CA GLU A 137 19.16 1.34 24.17
C GLU A 137 19.64 0.22 23.23
N GLY A 138 20.29 0.52 22.10
CA GLY A 138 21.00 -0.50 21.31
C GLY A 138 20.11 -1.60 20.70
N LYS A 139 18.77 -1.44 20.73
CA LYS A 139 17.81 -2.30 20.04
C LYS A 139 17.47 -1.68 18.69
N ALA A 140 17.78 -2.38 17.61
CA ALA A 140 17.30 -2.00 16.29
C ALA A 140 15.83 -2.47 16.14
N TYR A 141 14.89 -1.53 16.13
CA TYR A 141 13.49 -1.81 15.81
C TYR A 141 13.29 -1.84 14.30
N LEU A 142 12.31 -2.63 13.83
CA LEU A 142 11.95 -2.62 12.42
C LEU A 142 11.42 -1.25 12.02
N THR A 143 11.89 -0.73 10.88
CA THR A 143 11.33 0.47 10.28
C THR A 143 9.97 0.16 9.64
N PHE A 144 9.11 1.17 9.46
CA PHE A 144 7.85 1.00 8.72
C PHE A 144 8.08 0.46 7.30
N GLU A 145 9.18 0.87 6.68
CA GLU A 145 9.62 0.34 5.38
C GLU A 145 9.90 -1.17 5.44
N GLN A 146 10.63 -1.63 6.46
CA GLN A 146 10.90 -3.06 6.65
C GLN A 146 9.61 -3.86 6.89
N ILE A 147 8.68 -3.35 7.71
CA ILE A 147 7.39 -4.03 7.97
C ILE A 147 6.56 -4.14 6.69
N ALA A 148 6.42 -3.05 5.93
CA ALA A 148 5.71 -3.06 4.64
C ALA A 148 6.33 -4.08 3.69
N LEU A 149 7.64 -4.00 3.52
CA LEU A 149 8.39 -4.88 2.63
C LEU A 149 8.22 -6.36 2.99
N GLU A 150 8.37 -6.70 4.27
CA GLU A 150 8.26 -8.08 4.75
C GLU A 150 6.85 -8.65 4.59
N THR A 151 5.83 -7.79 4.55
CA THR A 151 4.43 -8.19 4.37
C THR A 151 3.96 -8.06 2.91
N GLY A 152 4.85 -7.67 1.98
CA GLY A 152 4.52 -7.47 0.57
C GLY A 152 3.65 -6.23 0.32
N GLY A 153 3.60 -5.29 1.27
CA GLY A 153 3.00 -3.97 1.10
C GLY A 153 4.05 -2.90 0.78
N ILE A 154 3.64 -1.64 0.89
CA ILE A 154 4.51 -0.50 0.57
C ILE A 154 4.51 0.57 1.67
N LYS A 155 5.58 1.38 1.71
CA LYS A 155 5.64 2.59 2.52
C LYS A 155 5.69 3.79 1.58
N VAL A 156 4.82 4.74 1.82
CA VAL A 156 4.69 5.96 1.04
C VAL A 156 4.76 7.16 1.98
N ASP A 157 5.63 8.11 1.64
CA ASP A 157 5.75 9.39 2.32
C ASP A 157 4.96 10.45 1.56
N VAL A 158 4.03 11.13 2.24
CA VAL A 158 3.01 11.97 1.62
C VAL A 158 3.13 13.39 2.13
N THR A 159 3.08 14.36 1.22
CA THR A 159 2.82 15.75 1.61
C THR A 159 1.34 15.92 1.90
N LYS A 160 0.99 16.84 2.82
CA LYS A 160 -0.42 17.11 3.15
C LYS A 160 -1.25 17.45 1.91
N ASP A 161 -0.67 18.15 0.95
CA ASP A 161 -1.35 18.53 -0.30
C ASP A 161 -1.63 17.34 -1.24
N ASN A 162 -0.95 16.20 -1.06
CA ASN A 162 -1.05 15.03 -1.93
C ASN A 162 -1.75 13.83 -1.27
N ILE A 163 -2.22 13.95 -0.03
CA ILE A 163 -2.79 12.82 0.71
C ILE A 163 -4.03 12.23 0.03
N PHE A 164 -4.86 13.08 -0.58
CA PHE A 164 -6.01 12.58 -1.30
C PHE A 164 -5.61 11.84 -2.58
N ASN A 165 -4.65 12.36 -3.35
CA ASN A 165 -4.19 11.70 -4.57
C ASN A 165 -3.58 10.33 -4.28
N ILE A 166 -2.77 10.20 -3.22
CA ILE A 166 -2.15 8.91 -2.91
C ILE A 166 -3.16 7.85 -2.49
N THR A 167 -4.28 8.25 -1.87
CA THR A 167 -5.32 7.28 -1.48
C THR A 167 -5.92 6.55 -2.68
N GLN A 168 -5.70 7.02 -3.92
CA GLN A 168 -6.06 6.29 -5.14
C GLN A 168 -5.42 4.90 -5.22
N ILE A 169 -4.29 4.66 -4.55
CA ILE A 169 -3.72 3.32 -4.42
C ILE A 169 -4.71 2.31 -3.82
N ILE A 170 -5.54 2.76 -2.89
CA ILE A 170 -6.55 1.91 -2.24
C ILE A 170 -7.56 1.44 -3.30
N SER A 171 -8.05 2.36 -4.13
CA SER A 171 -8.96 2.04 -5.23
C SER A 171 -8.33 1.10 -6.28
N GLN A 172 -7.02 1.22 -6.53
CA GLN A 172 -6.31 0.36 -7.48
C GLN A 172 -6.01 -1.05 -6.95
N THR A 173 -6.07 -1.26 -5.64
CA THR A 173 -5.68 -2.52 -5.00
C THR A 173 -6.86 -3.28 -4.39
N ILE A 174 -7.98 -2.62 -4.10
CA ILE A 174 -9.20 -3.27 -3.57
C ILE A 174 -9.80 -4.26 -4.57
N ASN A 175 -9.77 -3.95 -5.86
CA ASN A 175 -10.43 -4.75 -6.90
C ASN A 175 -9.58 -5.90 -7.44
N THR A 176 -8.42 -6.15 -6.83
CA THR A 176 -7.54 -7.23 -7.21
C THR A 176 -7.41 -8.15 -6.01
N LEU A 177 -7.91 -9.38 -6.12
CA LEU A 177 -7.31 -10.54 -5.46
C LEU A 177 -6.21 -10.98 -6.41
N PRO A 178 -5.09 -10.26 -6.44
CA PRO A 178 -4.17 -10.38 -7.55
C PRO A 178 -3.50 -11.75 -7.38
N VAL A 179 -3.54 -12.59 -8.41
CA VAL A 179 -2.67 -13.77 -8.41
C VAL A 179 -1.27 -13.23 -8.73
N PRO A 180 -0.32 -13.22 -7.77
CA PRO A 180 1.00 -12.68 -8.04
C PRO A 180 1.71 -13.61 -9.03
N ILE A 181 2.12 -13.05 -10.17
CA ILE A 181 2.97 -13.75 -11.14
C ILE A 181 4.44 -13.60 -10.75
N LEU A 182 4.79 -12.41 -10.22
CA LEU A 182 6.12 -12.10 -9.74
C LEU A 182 6.00 -11.19 -8.52
N LEU A 183 6.60 -11.61 -7.41
CA LEU A 183 6.73 -10.81 -6.20
C LEU A 183 8.21 -10.73 -5.83
N VAL A 184 8.75 -9.53 -5.83
CA VAL A 184 10.12 -9.24 -5.42
C VAL A 184 10.05 -8.36 -4.19
N ASN A 185 10.34 -8.92 -3.02
CA ASN A 185 10.33 -8.21 -1.73
C ASN A 185 11.70 -7.67 -1.33
N SER A 186 12.73 -7.84 -2.16
CA SER A 186 14.03 -7.21 -1.93
C SER A 186 14.84 -7.27 -3.21
N VAL A 187 14.99 -6.13 -3.87
CA VAL A 187 15.99 -5.94 -4.93
C VAL A 187 17.33 -5.71 -4.24
N VAL A 188 18.28 -6.64 -4.42
CA VAL A 188 19.65 -6.48 -3.91
C VAL A 188 20.36 -5.36 -4.67
N SER A 189 21.31 -4.66 -4.04
CA SER A 189 22.03 -3.58 -4.71
C SER A 189 22.70 -4.05 -6.01
N GLY A 190 22.46 -3.35 -7.11
CA GLY A 190 22.93 -3.72 -8.45
C GLY A 190 21.80 -3.90 -9.48
N SER A 191 22.15 -4.34 -10.70
CA SER A 191 21.15 -4.70 -11.71
C SER A 191 20.61 -6.11 -11.42
N ASN A 192 19.29 -6.20 -11.30
CA ASN A 192 18.57 -7.44 -11.09
C ASN A 192 17.62 -7.67 -12.26
N LEU A 193 17.59 -8.89 -12.76
CA LEU A 193 16.74 -9.31 -13.87
C LEU A 193 15.81 -10.43 -13.39
N TYR A 194 14.51 -10.24 -13.62
CA TYR A 194 13.48 -11.19 -13.25
C TYR A 194 12.66 -11.56 -14.48
N ASN A 195 12.46 -12.86 -14.68
CA ASN A 195 11.76 -13.38 -15.84
C ASN A 195 10.45 -14.03 -15.41
N PHE A 196 9.38 -13.79 -16.17
CA PHE A 196 8.07 -14.42 -15.95
C PHE A 196 7.36 -14.64 -17.28
N ASN A 197 6.49 -15.65 -17.35
CA ASN A 197 5.78 -15.99 -18.58
C ASN A 197 4.34 -15.50 -18.52
N ILE A 198 3.85 -15.09 -19.68
CA ILE A 198 2.46 -14.71 -19.90
C ILE A 198 1.87 -15.60 -20.98
N ASP A 199 0.73 -16.19 -20.69
CA ASP A 199 -0.04 -16.97 -21.65
C ASP A 199 -1.24 -16.20 -22.20
N SER A 200 -1.96 -16.80 -23.14
CA SER A 200 -3.09 -16.17 -23.81
C SER A 200 -4.34 -16.00 -22.94
N SER A 201 -4.36 -16.55 -21.72
CA SER A 201 -5.47 -16.39 -20.78
C SER A 201 -5.38 -15.09 -19.98
N VAL A 202 -4.21 -14.45 -19.97
CA VAL A 202 -3.98 -13.19 -19.26
C VAL A 202 -4.58 -12.03 -20.04
N GLU A 203 -5.68 -11.46 -19.53
CA GLU A 203 -6.31 -10.30 -20.14
C GLU A 203 -5.68 -8.98 -19.71
N THR A 204 -5.11 -8.93 -18.51
CA THR A 204 -4.56 -7.72 -17.92
C THR A 204 -3.38 -8.09 -17.03
N ILE A 205 -2.35 -7.25 -17.03
CA ILE A 205 -1.30 -7.26 -16.01
C ILE A 205 -1.40 -5.94 -15.26
N ARG A 206 -1.30 -5.98 -13.94
CA ARG A 206 -1.05 -4.79 -13.14
C ARG A 206 0.29 -4.91 -12.46
N PHE A 207 1.00 -3.79 -12.39
CA PHE A 207 2.27 -3.72 -11.72
C PHE A 207 2.30 -2.57 -10.70
N LEU A 208 2.87 -2.88 -9.53
CA LEU A 208 3.17 -1.95 -8.46
C LEU A 208 4.69 -1.93 -8.29
N ILE A 209 5.30 -0.80 -8.62
CA ILE A 209 6.74 -0.59 -8.53
C ILE A 209 6.99 0.37 -7.38
N ASN A 210 7.57 -0.13 -6.29
CA ASN A 210 8.05 0.67 -5.18
C ASN A 210 9.58 0.60 -5.17
N ILE A 211 10.20 1.40 -6.04
CA ILE A 211 11.64 1.34 -6.28
C ILE A 211 12.15 2.77 -6.34
N LYS A 212 13.27 3.02 -5.66
CA LYS A 212 14.17 4.17 -5.84
C LYS A 212 15.37 3.84 -6.75
N PRO A 213 15.19 3.41 -8.02
CA PRO A 213 16.33 3.01 -8.81
C PRO A 213 16.91 4.20 -9.57
N ALA A 214 18.13 4.01 -10.06
CA ALA A 214 18.63 4.84 -11.16
C ALA A 214 17.77 4.62 -12.42
N PHE A 215 17.31 3.39 -12.67
CA PHE A 215 16.40 3.01 -13.76
C PHE A 215 15.73 1.65 -13.55
N TRP A 216 14.63 1.41 -14.26
CA TRP A 216 13.98 0.11 -14.37
C TRP A 216 13.38 -0.08 -15.77
N PHE A 217 13.23 -1.34 -16.17
CA PHE A 217 12.67 -1.76 -17.45
C PHE A 217 11.66 -2.89 -17.25
N LEU A 218 10.52 -2.81 -17.92
CA LEU A 218 9.63 -3.95 -18.12
C LEU A 218 9.50 -4.18 -19.63
N THR A 219 9.94 -5.35 -20.09
CA THR A 219 10.05 -5.71 -21.51
C THR A 219 9.44 -7.07 -21.81
N ASN A 220 9.05 -7.25 -23.05
CA ASN A 220 8.76 -8.55 -23.66
C ASN A 220 9.73 -8.77 -24.83
N ASP A 221 10.07 -10.03 -25.12
CA ASP A 221 10.98 -10.45 -26.20
C ASP A 221 10.70 -9.79 -27.57
N ASP A 222 9.45 -9.37 -27.86
CA ASP A 222 9.07 -8.70 -29.11
C ASP A 222 9.35 -7.18 -29.15
N VAL A 223 10.00 -6.60 -28.13
CA VAL A 223 10.46 -5.19 -28.04
C VAL A 223 9.35 -4.12 -28.15
N LYS A 224 8.09 -4.51 -28.36
CA LYS A 224 6.95 -3.58 -28.56
C LYS A 224 6.45 -2.90 -27.28
N SER A 225 6.70 -3.48 -26.11
CA SER A 225 6.19 -2.98 -24.83
C SER A 225 7.38 -2.71 -23.90
N LEU A 226 7.95 -1.51 -24.02
CA LEU A 226 9.05 -1.06 -23.17
C LEU A 226 8.52 0.02 -22.22
N PHE A 227 8.52 -0.29 -20.93
CA PHE A 227 8.28 0.69 -19.88
C PHE A 227 9.62 1.09 -19.27
N THR A 228 9.92 2.38 -19.27
CA THR A 228 11.19 2.90 -18.74
C THR A 228 10.98 3.98 -17.69
N SER A 229 12.00 4.17 -16.87
CA SER A 229 12.27 5.42 -16.16
C SER A 229 13.53 6.04 -16.79
N PRO A 230 13.63 7.36 -17.05
CA PRO A 230 12.80 8.45 -16.55
C PRO A 230 11.79 9.04 -17.57
N ASP A 231 11.66 8.46 -18.75
CA ASP A 231 10.80 9.02 -19.79
C ASP A 231 9.31 8.77 -19.46
N HIS A 232 8.72 9.78 -18.81
CA HIS A 232 7.32 9.92 -18.41
C HIS A 232 6.28 9.83 -19.55
N SER A 233 6.62 9.26 -20.70
CA SER A 233 5.81 9.32 -21.93
C SER A 233 5.14 7.99 -22.31
N SER A 234 5.39 6.88 -21.60
CA SER A 234 4.59 5.67 -21.82
C SER A 234 3.21 5.85 -21.20
N THR A 235 2.18 5.70 -22.02
CA THR A 235 0.77 6.01 -21.78
C THR A 235 0.05 5.10 -20.78
N ASP A 236 0.76 4.17 -20.13
CA ASP A 236 0.11 3.05 -19.42
C ASP A 236 0.36 3.06 -17.90
N PHE A 237 0.92 4.15 -17.36
CA PHE A 237 0.86 4.41 -15.92
C PHE A 237 -0.51 4.96 -15.56
N LEU A 238 -1.18 4.26 -14.63
CA LEU A 238 -2.41 4.75 -14.02
C LEU A 238 -2.10 5.88 -13.04
N LEU A 239 -1.02 5.74 -12.27
CA LEU A 239 -0.63 6.69 -11.23
C LEU A 239 0.90 6.80 -11.14
N THR A 240 1.39 8.04 -11.18
CA THR A 240 2.77 8.39 -10.83
C THR A 240 2.73 9.50 -9.79
N PHE A 241 3.39 9.28 -8.67
CA PHE A 241 3.43 10.24 -7.59
C PHE A 241 4.79 10.93 -7.61
N GLY A 242 4.93 12.09 -8.25
CA GLY A 242 6.24 12.67 -8.60
C GLY A 242 7.24 12.92 -7.46
N SER A 243 6.80 12.92 -6.20
CA SER A 243 7.65 13.03 -5.00
C SER A 243 7.82 11.70 -4.23
N ILE A 244 7.24 10.62 -4.74
CA ILE A 244 7.06 9.33 -4.09
C ILE A 244 7.44 8.25 -5.11
N ASP A 245 8.41 7.41 -4.78
CA ASP A 245 8.95 6.42 -5.71
C ASP A 245 8.04 5.18 -5.91
N VAL A 246 6.73 5.42 -6.02
CA VAL A 246 5.70 4.44 -6.28
C VAL A 246 5.06 4.72 -7.63
N LYS A 247 5.08 3.71 -8.49
CA LYS A 247 4.43 3.72 -9.81
C LYS A 247 3.43 2.57 -9.89
N ILE A 248 2.23 2.87 -10.37
CA ILE A 248 1.19 1.89 -10.61
C ILE A 248 0.83 1.97 -12.09
N GLY A 249 0.86 0.82 -12.77
CA GLY A 249 0.49 0.75 -14.18
C GLY A 249 -0.23 -0.54 -14.51
N GLN A 250 -0.80 -0.55 -15.71
CA GLN A 250 -1.62 -1.64 -16.21
C GLN A 250 -1.35 -1.87 -17.69
N ILE A 251 -1.24 -3.13 -18.08
CA ILE A 251 -1.08 -3.56 -19.48
C ILE A 251 -2.31 -4.38 -19.84
N ASN A 252 -3.14 -3.84 -20.73
CA ASN A 252 -4.30 -4.55 -21.26
C ASN A 252 -3.87 -5.42 -22.44
N LYS A 253 -4.31 -6.68 -22.45
CA LYS A 253 -3.99 -7.67 -23.50
C LYS A 253 -2.49 -7.76 -23.75
N PRO A 254 -1.69 -8.14 -22.73
CA PRO A 254 -0.26 -8.26 -22.89
C PRO A 254 0.12 -9.26 -23.98
N THR A 255 1.27 -9.07 -24.60
CA THR A 255 1.84 -10.04 -25.52
C THR A 255 2.18 -11.33 -24.79
N VAL A 256 1.76 -12.45 -25.36
CA VAL A 256 2.11 -13.80 -24.90
C VAL A 256 3.62 -14.01 -25.03
N GLY A 257 4.24 -14.68 -24.07
CA GLY A 257 5.65 -15.03 -24.11
C GLY A 257 6.41 -14.64 -22.85
N LEU A 258 7.72 -14.58 -22.97
CA LEU A 258 8.61 -14.23 -21.87
C LEU A 258 8.61 -12.71 -21.67
N TRP A 259 8.41 -12.32 -20.42
CA TRP A 259 8.56 -10.96 -19.95
C TRP A 259 9.74 -10.87 -18.99
N GLN A 260 10.39 -9.71 -19.03
CA GLN A 260 11.56 -9.42 -18.23
C GLN A 260 11.36 -8.10 -17.48
N PHE A 261 11.66 -8.13 -16.19
CA PHE A 261 11.74 -6.96 -15.35
C PHE A 261 13.19 -6.76 -14.94
N GLU A 262 13.78 -5.64 -15.35
CA GLU A 262 15.12 -5.23 -14.92
C GLU A 262 15.00 -4.03 -13.98
N ALA A 263 15.68 -4.09 -12.83
CA ALA A 263 15.76 -2.96 -11.92
C ALA A 263 17.18 -2.77 -11.41
N ASN A 264 17.64 -1.52 -11.39
CA ASN A 264 18.90 -1.15 -10.77
C ASN A 264 18.66 -0.21 -9.59
N SER A 265 18.67 -0.77 -8.37
CA SER A 265 18.39 -0.01 -7.16
C SER A 265 19.61 0.06 -6.23
N SER A 266 19.77 1.22 -5.59
CA SER A 266 20.69 1.41 -4.46
C SER A 266 20.03 1.10 -3.11
N PHE A 267 18.72 0.84 -3.11
CA PHE A 267 17.90 0.66 -1.91
C PHE A 267 17.03 -0.58 -2.01
N VAL A 268 16.62 -1.10 -0.86
CA VAL A 268 15.67 -2.21 -0.80
C VAL A 268 14.36 -1.74 -1.42
N SER A 269 13.92 -2.47 -2.43
CA SER A 269 12.77 -2.09 -3.26
C SER A 269 11.83 -3.28 -3.40
N SER A 270 10.54 -3.01 -3.61
CA SER A 270 9.56 -4.05 -3.92
C SER A 270 8.90 -3.84 -5.27
N PHE A 271 8.56 -4.97 -5.88
CA PHE A 271 7.85 -5.02 -7.13
C PHE A 271 6.87 -6.18 -7.10
N GLU A 272 5.65 -5.91 -7.55
CA GLU A 272 4.62 -6.90 -7.69
C GLU A 272 3.99 -6.83 -9.08
N ILE A 273 3.91 -7.98 -9.75
CA ILE A 273 3.15 -8.18 -10.98
C ILE A 273 2.01 -9.13 -10.70
N THR A 274 0.83 -8.72 -11.15
CA THR A 274 -0.42 -9.41 -10.85
C THR A 274 -1.30 -9.51 -12.08
N LEU A 275 -2.14 -10.54 -12.12
CA LEU A 275 -3.22 -10.73 -13.09
C LEU A 275 -4.46 -9.92 -12.69
#